data_AF-A0A1H4MEJ1-F1
#
_entry.id   AF-A0A1H4MEJ1-F1
#
_cell.length_a   1.000
_cell.length_b   1.000
_cell.length_c   1.000
_cell.angle_alpha   90.00
_cell.angle_beta   90.00
_cell.angle_gamma   90.00
#
_symmetry.space_group_name_H-M   'P 1'
#
loop_
_entity.id
_entity.type
_entity.pdbx_description
1 polymer ?
#
loop_
_entity_poly.entity_id
_entity_poly.type
_entity_poly.pdbx_seq_one_letter_code
_entity_poly.pdbx_strand_id
1 'polypeptide(L)'
;MSQVIEKDSRIPAEKRIVFLGDSITDQGTFIAFLDAYFQQQMPDKKMKLINLGVSSETASGLTESDHPFPRPCIHNRLLRALQESKPEWVVICYGMNDGIYYPYSDERFQAYQEGILRAIQIIQNNGAKAIVMTPPPFDPGSINEDVLQPEGREAYSYLKPYVHYNEVLRRYSDWLLTLNSIADGIVNIYDPLLQDREQKRKSNPAYLSGDGIHPNASGHWLIAKSLLDHLFNISLEQIPEYVEHPEQSEIFALVLERHLLLSSAWKEHVGHSNPNKAEALLLDQALIRGEEIAAQIRERAAQEDRHSMKASVWKGYERIDFYLEGREGIVILPKFFAEGRPWVWRAEFFDAFATVDMALLEQGWPIAYYRLSNMYGCPYELMHQFQSHLIQTYELSQKAVIFGFSRGGLYAVNYAVTYPECVAALYLDAPVLDIRMWPGGKGKGSGSSIEWEKCLAVYGLTDENSIGFTNSPLDCIDSLSGSDIPIIIVAGDVDEDVILSENAALLEKRYRQLNGKIKMIVKPGMGHHPHSLEDPKPIIDYIKLYV
;
A
#
# COMPACT_ATOMS: atom_id res chain seq x y z
N MET A 1 -19.73 -1.83 -6.08
CA MET A 1 -19.22 -1.93 -4.70
C MET A 1 -18.54 -0.62 -4.37
N SER A 2 -18.75 -0.10 -3.16
CA SER A 2 -18.23 1.21 -2.72
C SER A 2 -16.76 1.06 -2.38
N GLN A 3 -15.87 1.22 -3.34
CA GLN A 3 -14.43 1.15 -3.09
C GLN A 3 -13.94 2.44 -2.45
N VAL A 4 -12.92 2.32 -1.60
CA VAL A 4 -12.29 3.48 -0.95
C VAL A 4 -11.36 4.23 -1.92
N ILE A 5 -10.74 3.50 -2.86
CA ILE A 5 -9.86 4.04 -3.89
C ILE A 5 -10.68 4.87 -4.89
N GLU A 6 -10.24 6.11 -5.13
CA GLU A 6 -10.83 6.96 -6.16
C GLU A 6 -10.29 6.60 -7.55
N LYS A 7 -11.07 6.93 -8.59
CA LYS A 7 -10.63 6.85 -9.99
C LYS A 7 -9.28 7.56 -10.18
N ASP A 8 -8.44 6.98 -11.04
CA ASP A 8 -7.08 7.41 -11.34
C ASP A 8 -6.17 7.39 -10.09
N SER A 9 -6.60 6.68 -9.04
CA SER A 9 -5.96 6.64 -7.72
C SER A 9 -5.77 8.04 -7.12
N ARG A 10 -6.73 8.92 -7.37
CA ARG A 10 -6.66 10.30 -6.89
C ARG A 10 -6.69 10.35 -5.37
N ILE A 11 -5.74 11.08 -4.79
CA ILE A 11 -5.71 11.33 -3.35
C ILE A 11 -6.62 12.53 -3.04
N PRO A 12 -7.65 12.37 -2.17
CA PRO A 12 -8.58 13.45 -1.83
C PRO A 12 -7.87 14.70 -1.32
N ALA A 13 -8.34 15.90 -1.68
CA ALA A 13 -7.75 17.14 -1.19
C ALA A 13 -8.00 17.35 0.31
N GLU A 14 -9.15 16.91 0.82
CA GLU A 14 -9.51 16.87 2.24
C GLU A 14 -10.23 15.55 2.52
N LYS A 15 -9.99 14.99 3.70
CA LYS A 15 -10.73 13.82 4.18
C LYS A 15 -10.79 13.80 5.69
N ARG A 16 -11.96 13.51 6.26
CA ARG A 16 -12.10 13.21 7.68
C ARG A 16 -12.23 11.71 7.93
N ILE A 17 -11.25 11.16 8.64
CA ILE A 17 -11.13 9.74 8.94
C ILE A 17 -11.13 9.57 10.45
N VAL A 18 -12.05 8.74 10.95
CA VAL A 18 -12.13 8.37 12.36
C VAL A 18 -11.62 6.95 12.55
N PHE A 19 -10.78 6.74 13.55
CA PHE A 19 -10.26 5.44 13.94
C PHE A 19 -10.91 5.00 15.24
N LEU A 20 -11.55 3.84 15.23
CA LEU A 20 -12.16 3.20 16.39
C LEU A 20 -11.51 1.83 16.60
N GLY A 21 -11.13 1.54 17.83
CA GLY A 21 -10.48 0.29 18.17
C GLY A 21 -10.13 0.25 19.65
N ASP A 22 -9.34 -0.75 19.99
CA ASP A 22 -8.89 -1.02 21.35
C ASP A 22 -7.63 -0.22 21.75
N SER A 23 -6.79 -0.77 22.62
CA SER A 23 -5.56 -0.15 23.12
C SER A 23 -4.55 0.16 22.03
N ILE A 24 -4.50 -0.62 20.95
CA ILE A 24 -3.56 -0.39 19.84
C ILE A 24 -3.97 0.87 19.07
N THR A 25 -5.29 1.07 18.90
CA THR A 25 -5.83 2.30 18.32
C THR A 25 -5.73 3.47 19.29
N ASP A 26 -6.01 3.25 20.59
CA ASP A 26 -5.89 4.28 21.63
C ASP A 26 -4.46 4.85 21.71
N GLN A 27 -3.44 3.99 21.68
CA GLN A 27 -2.04 4.40 21.55
C GLN A 27 -1.80 5.21 20.26
N GLY A 28 -2.36 4.74 19.14
CA GLY A 28 -2.48 5.52 17.91
C GLY A 28 -1.18 5.83 17.16
N THR A 29 -0.06 5.17 17.48
CA THR A 29 1.23 5.44 16.82
C THR A 29 1.17 5.27 15.29
N PHE A 30 0.46 4.26 14.78
CA PHE A 30 0.25 4.12 13.33
C PHE A 30 -0.52 5.30 12.70
N ILE A 31 -1.44 5.93 13.45
CA ILE A 31 -2.19 7.12 12.99
C ILE A 31 -1.26 8.33 12.97
N ALA A 32 -0.38 8.47 13.97
CA ALA A 32 0.65 9.50 14.00
C ALA A 32 1.66 9.35 12.84
N PHE A 33 2.07 8.13 12.51
CA PHE A 33 2.91 7.87 11.31
C PHE A 33 2.18 8.22 10.01
N LEU A 34 0.89 7.90 9.91
CA LEU A 34 0.07 8.29 8.77
C LEU A 34 -0.01 9.82 8.63
N ASP A 35 -0.21 10.56 9.73
CA ASP A 35 -0.20 12.03 9.73
C ASP A 35 1.17 12.56 9.29
N ALA A 36 2.26 12.07 9.89
CA ALA A 36 3.62 12.48 9.56
C ALA A 36 3.94 12.31 8.06
N TYR A 37 3.53 11.18 7.47
CA TYR A 37 3.64 10.96 6.04
C TYR A 37 2.93 12.06 5.23
N PHE A 38 1.66 12.38 5.53
CA PHE A 38 0.94 13.44 4.81
C PHE A 38 1.56 14.81 5.04
N GLN A 39 2.00 15.14 6.26
CA GLN A 39 2.63 16.44 6.55
C GLN A 39 3.95 16.63 5.80
N GLN A 40 4.78 15.60 5.70
CA GLN A 40 6.06 15.70 5.01
C GLN A 40 5.92 15.60 3.48
N GLN A 41 5.14 14.64 3.01
CA GLN A 41 5.14 14.25 1.59
C GLN A 41 4.02 14.90 0.79
N MET A 42 2.93 15.30 1.44
CA MET A 42 1.74 15.86 0.79
C MET A 42 1.04 16.92 1.65
N PRO A 43 1.74 17.98 2.12
CA PRO A 43 1.21 18.93 3.10
C PRO A 43 -0.03 19.72 2.63
N ASP A 44 -0.28 19.78 1.32
CA ASP A 44 -1.47 20.41 0.76
C ASP A 44 -2.74 19.55 0.95
N LYS A 45 -2.58 18.27 1.28
CA LYS A 45 -3.68 17.35 1.57
C LYS A 45 -4.14 17.52 3.02
N LYS A 46 -5.39 17.97 3.18
CA LYS A 46 -5.99 18.24 4.50
C LYS A 46 -6.59 16.97 5.08
N MET A 47 -5.74 16.10 5.62
CA MET A 47 -6.18 14.87 6.28
C MET A 47 -6.51 15.15 7.75
N LYS A 48 -7.77 14.93 8.13
CA LYS A 48 -8.24 15.01 9.51
C LYS A 48 -8.36 13.60 10.07
N LEU A 49 -7.29 13.15 10.71
CA LEU A 49 -7.19 11.83 11.34
C LEU A 49 -7.60 11.94 12.81
N ILE A 50 -8.78 11.42 13.16
CA ILE A 50 -9.36 11.49 14.51
C ILE A 50 -9.23 10.14 15.17
N ASN A 51 -8.37 10.05 16.18
CA ASN A 51 -8.24 8.85 16.99
C ASN A 51 -9.30 8.85 18.10
N LEU A 52 -10.18 7.85 18.06
CA LEU A 52 -11.20 7.58 19.06
C LEU A 52 -11.06 6.15 19.60
N GLY A 53 -9.86 5.58 19.59
CA GLY A 53 -9.57 4.29 20.23
C GLY A 53 -9.82 4.35 21.74
N VAL A 54 -10.24 3.24 22.33
CA VAL A 54 -10.43 3.12 23.78
C VAL A 54 -9.77 1.83 24.24
N SER A 55 -8.80 1.94 25.14
CA SER A 55 -8.13 0.77 25.72
C SER A 55 -9.11 -0.27 26.27
N SER A 56 -8.79 -1.55 26.04
CA SER A 56 -9.59 -2.73 26.44
C SER A 56 -10.95 -2.90 25.74
N GLU A 57 -11.33 -2.00 24.82
CA GLU A 57 -12.63 -2.04 24.15
C GLU A 57 -12.80 -3.28 23.25
N THR A 58 -14.04 -3.73 23.11
CA THR A 58 -14.47 -4.84 22.27
C THR A 58 -15.57 -4.41 21.30
N ALA A 59 -15.75 -5.16 20.22
CA ALA A 59 -16.97 -5.14 19.41
C ALA A 59 -18.01 -6.13 19.94
N SER A 60 -17.57 -7.27 20.47
CA SER A 60 -18.40 -8.36 21.00
C SER A 60 -19.16 -8.02 22.29
N GLY A 61 -18.65 -7.06 23.08
CA GLY A 61 -19.18 -6.76 24.41
C GLY A 61 -18.85 -7.81 25.48
N LEU A 62 -17.98 -8.78 25.17
CA LEU A 62 -17.57 -9.82 26.10
C LEU A 62 -16.56 -9.29 27.13
N THR A 63 -16.46 -9.98 28.26
CA THR A 63 -15.51 -9.68 29.35
C THR A 63 -15.13 -10.97 30.07
N GLU A 64 -13.86 -11.13 30.38
CA GLU A 64 -13.34 -12.19 31.25
C GLU A 64 -13.82 -11.99 32.69
N SER A 65 -14.05 -13.09 33.41
CA SER A 65 -14.49 -13.02 34.81
C SER A 65 -13.50 -12.34 35.76
N ASP A 66 -12.20 -12.38 35.44
CA ASP A 66 -11.12 -11.79 36.23
C ASP A 66 -10.70 -10.39 35.73
N HIS A 67 -11.36 -9.84 34.71
CA HIS A 67 -11.09 -8.47 34.26
C HIS A 67 -11.53 -7.47 35.36
N PRO A 68 -10.73 -6.44 35.68
CA PRO A 68 -10.99 -5.54 36.83
C PRO A 68 -12.29 -4.72 36.72
N PHE A 69 -12.90 -4.65 35.54
CA PHE A 69 -14.16 -3.97 35.24
C PHE A 69 -14.78 -4.56 33.96
N PRO A 70 -16.08 -4.39 33.70
CA PRO A 70 -16.66 -4.75 32.39
C PRO A 70 -15.91 -4.07 31.25
N ARG A 71 -15.42 -4.84 30.27
CA ARG A 71 -14.72 -4.26 29.12
C ARG A 71 -15.61 -3.24 28.43
N PRO A 72 -15.04 -2.11 27.97
CA PRO A 72 -15.77 -1.19 27.11
C PRO A 72 -16.26 -1.89 25.85
N CYS A 73 -17.37 -1.39 25.29
CA CYS A 73 -17.92 -1.88 24.04
C CYS A 73 -18.24 -0.69 23.14
N ILE A 74 -17.81 -0.77 21.88
CA ILE A 74 -17.98 0.32 20.92
C ILE A 74 -19.45 0.74 20.75
N HIS A 75 -20.38 -0.21 20.85
CA HIS A 75 -21.81 0.05 20.69
C HIS A 75 -22.40 1.00 21.74
N ASN A 76 -21.73 1.19 22.87
CA ASN A 76 -22.15 2.14 23.91
C ASN A 76 -21.88 3.60 23.55
N ARG A 77 -21.03 3.86 22.54
CA ARG A 77 -20.59 5.21 22.16
C ARG A 77 -20.57 5.49 20.65
N LEU A 78 -20.70 4.48 19.80
CA LEU A 78 -20.55 4.62 18.34
C LEU A 78 -21.40 5.74 17.75
N LEU A 79 -22.70 5.81 18.08
CA LEU A 79 -23.57 6.87 17.54
C LEU A 79 -23.11 8.27 17.96
N ARG A 80 -22.71 8.46 19.23
CA ARG A 80 -22.16 9.74 19.69
C ARG A 80 -20.85 10.06 18.97
N ALA A 81 -19.96 9.07 18.83
CA ALA A 81 -18.71 9.23 18.09
C ALA A 81 -18.96 9.75 16.67
N LEU A 82 -19.90 9.14 15.93
CA LEU A 82 -20.26 9.55 14.58
C LEU A 82 -20.91 10.95 14.53
N GLN A 83 -21.81 11.27 15.46
CA GLN A 83 -22.50 12.55 15.54
C GLN A 83 -21.55 13.72 15.82
N GLU A 84 -20.63 13.54 16.77
CA GLU A 84 -19.68 14.57 17.19
C GLU A 84 -18.57 14.76 16.15
N SER A 85 -18.01 13.67 15.63
CA SER A 85 -16.85 13.74 14.72
C SER A 85 -17.23 13.92 13.25
N LYS A 86 -18.43 13.51 12.82
CA LYS A 86 -18.94 13.60 11.44
C LYS A 86 -17.95 13.06 10.39
N PRO A 87 -17.51 11.79 10.52
CA PRO A 87 -16.53 11.22 9.61
C PRO A 87 -17.09 11.00 8.21
N GLU A 88 -16.21 11.05 7.21
CA GLU A 88 -16.51 10.50 5.89
C GLU A 88 -16.13 9.02 5.85
N TRP A 89 -15.00 8.66 6.46
CA TRP A 89 -14.50 7.30 6.59
C TRP A 89 -14.31 6.92 8.06
N VAL A 90 -14.68 5.68 8.40
CA VAL A 90 -14.45 5.12 9.74
C VAL A 90 -13.68 3.83 9.60
N VAL A 91 -12.48 3.80 10.16
CA VAL A 91 -11.65 2.60 10.26
C VAL A 91 -11.92 1.95 11.62
N ILE A 92 -12.39 0.70 11.61
CA ILE A 92 -12.60 -0.10 12.82
C ILE A 92 -11.57 -1.23 12.91
N CYS A 93 -10.94 -1.40 14.07
CA CYS A 93 -9.98 -2.48 14.34
C CYS A 93 -10.29 -3.13 15.69
N TYR A 94 -10.92 -4.31 15.64
CA TYR A 94 -11.30 -5.09 16.82
C TYR A 94 -11.03 -6.58 16.57
N GLY A 95 -10.85 -7.35 17.64
CA GLY A 95 -10.58 -8.78 17.59
C GLY A 95 -9.66 -9.25 18.72
N MET A 96 -8.64 -8.47 19.07
CA MET A 96 -7.65 -8.82 20.09
C MET A 96 -8.30 -9.11 21.45
N ASN A 97 -9.20 -8.23 21.90
CA ASN A 97 -9.93 -8.40 23.16
C ASN A 97 -11.20 -9.24 23.04
N ASP A 98 -11.72 -9.45 21.83
CA ASP A 98 -13.05 -10.02 21.59
C ASP A 98 -13.13 -11.53 21.81
N GLY A 99 -12.02 -12.24 21.59
CA GLY A 99 -11.88 -13.64 22.00
C GLY A 99 -11.61 -13.80 23.51
N ILE A 100 -11.48 -12.69 24.24
CA ILE A 100 -11.19 -12.60 25.68
C ILE A 100 -10.00 -13.46 26.13
N TYR A 101 -9.08 -13.74 25.19
CA TYR A 101 -7.88 -14.58 25.37
C TYR A 101 -8.14 -16.07 25.63
N TYR A 102 -9.36 -16.56 25.41
CA TYR A 102 -9.74 -17.98 25.54
C TYR A 102 -9.43 -18.75 24.24
N PRO A 103 -9.40 -20.10 24.30
CA PRO A 103 -9.50 -20.95 23.11
C PRO A 103 -10.70 -20.56 22.24
N TYR A 104 -10.70 -21.00 20.98
CA TYR A 104 -11.84 -20.74 20.09
C TYR A 104 -13.15 -21.31 20.67
N SER A 105 -14.26 -20.61 20.42
CA SER A 105 -15.61 -21.16 20.58
C SER A 105 -16.52 -20.48 19.57
N ASP A 106 -17.52 -21.20 19.08
CA ASP A 106 -18.53 -20.65 18.17
C ASP A 106 -19.30 -19.50 18.82
N GLU A 107 -19.58 -19.55 20.13
CA GLU A 107 -20.35 -18.51 20.81
C GLU A 107 -19.59 -17.17 20.88
N ARG A 108 -18.30 -17.19 21.26
CA ARG A 108 -17.47 -15.97 21.27
C ARG A 108 -17.26 -15.41 19.87
N PHE A 109 -17.08 -16.30 18.89
CA PHE A 109 -16.92 -15.89 17.51
C PHE A 109 -18.20 -15.24 16.97
N GLN A 110 -19.37 -15.83 17.24
CA GLN A 110 -20.65 -15.26 16.86
C GLN A 110 -20.85 -13.87 17.49
N ALA A 111 -20.56 -13.69 18.78
CA ALA A 111 -20.66 -12.38 19.43
C ALA A 111 -19.75 -11.33 18.76
N TYR A 112 -18.53 -11.72 18.38
CA TYR A 112 -17.63 -10.86 17.61
C TYR A 112 -18.19 -10.53 16.22
N GLN A 113 -18.72 -11.52 15.50
CA GLN A 113 -19.28 -11.33 14.17
C GLN A 113 -20.47 -10.35 14.20
N GLU A 114 -21.40 -10.56 15.14
CA GLU A 114 -22.56 -9.69 15.34
C GLU A 114 -22.13 -8.26 15.70
N GLY A 115 -21.13 -8.10 16.56
CA GLY A 115 -20.58 -6.80 16.94
C GLY A 115 -20.00 -6.04 15.75
N ILE A 116 -19.15 -6.69 14.95
CA ILE A 116 -18.54 -6.08 13.76
C ILE A 116 -19.61 -5.72 12.70
N LEU A 117 -20.51 -6.64 12.38
CA LEU A 117 -21.58 -6.40 11.39
C LEU A 117 -22.50 -5.26 11.83
N ARG A 118 -22.84 -5.20 13.12
CA ARG A 118 -23.62 -4.10 13.69
C ARG A 118 -22.88 -2.77 13.61
N ALA A 119 -21.57 -2.75 13.87
CA ALA A 119 -20.76 -1.53 13.76
C ALA A 119 -20.74 -1.01 12.32
N ILE A 120 -20.48 -1.88 11.34
CA ILE A 120 -20.52 -1.57 9.90
C ILE A 120 -21.87 -0.94 9.53
N GLN A 121 -22.97 -1.61 9.89
CA GLN A 121 -24.31 -1.13 9.57
C GLN A 121 -24.62 0.25 10.17
N ILE A 122 -24.22 0.48 11.43
CA ILE A 122 -24.42 1.78 12.09
C ILE A 122 -23.60 2.87 11.38
N ILE A 123 -22.34 2.60 11.04
CA ILE A 123 -21.47 3.56 10.33
C ILE A 123 -22.09 3.96 8.99
N GLN A 124 -22.46 2.96 8.17
CA GLN A 124 -23.06 3.18 6.85
C GLN A 124 -24.39 3.92 6.92
N ASN A 125 -25.25 3.57 7.88
CA ASN A 125 -26.54 4.25 8.08
C ASN A 125 -26.39 5.71 8.54
N ASN A 126 -25.21 6.11 9.00
CA ASN A 126 -24.88 7.50 9.36
C ASN A 126 -24.04 8.20 8.27
N GLY A 127 -23.98 7.63 7.05
CA GLY A 127 -23.43 8.29 5.86
C GLY A 127 -21.91 8.22 5.72
N ALA A 128 -21.22 7.45 6.56
CA ALA A 128 -19.78 7.23 6.46
C ALA A 128 -19.46 5.87 5.83
N LYS A 129 -18.32 5.75 5.14
CA LYS A 129 -17.80 4.45 4.69
C LYS A 129 -17.24 3.66 5.87
N ALA A 130 -17.64 2.40 6.00
CA ALA A 130 -17.14 1.47 7.01
C ALA A 130 -15.95 0.69 6.47
N ILE A 131 -14.76 0.96 7.01
CA ILE A 131 -13.50 0.30 6.67
C ILE A 131 -13.13 -0.63 7.82
N VAL A 132 -12.98 -1.91 7.52
CA VAL A 132 -12.63 -2.95 8.49
C VAL A 132 -11.16 -3.24 8.41
N MET A 133 -10.44 -3.11 9.52
CA MET A 133 -9.05 -3.54 9.63
C MET A 133 -8.98 -4.84 10.43
N THR A 134 -8.27 -5.84 9.92
CA THR A 134 -8.06 -7.10 10.66
C THR A 134 -7.36 -6.82 11.99
N PRO A 135 -7.59 -7.58 13.07
CA PRO A 135 -6.76 -7.45 14.26
C PRO A 135 -5.29 -7.82 13.95
N PRO A 136 -4.31 -7.25 14.64
CA PRO A 136 -2.92 -7.69 14.52
C PRO A 136 -2.76 -9.11 15.08
N PRO A 137 -1.73 -9.87 14.66
CA PRO A 137 -1.49 -11.20 15.17
C PRO A 137 -1.05 -11.14 16.65
N PHE A 138 -1.49 -12.14 17.41
CA PHE A 138 -0.98 -12.40 18.76
C PHE A 138 0.37 -13.11 18.62
N ASP A 139 1.34 -12.72 19.45
CA ASP A 139 2.67 -13.30 19.42
C ASP A 139 3.04 -13.95 20.75
N PRO A 140 2.79 -15.27 20.91
CA PRO A 140 3.17 -15.98 22.12
C PRO A 140 4.70 -15.95 22.34
N GLY A 141 5.50 -15.85 21.27
CA GLY A 141 6.96 -15.78 21.38
C GLY A 141 7.49 -14.44 21.93
N SER A 142 6.64 -13.42 22.03
CA SER A 142 6.98 -12.15 22.69
C SER A 142 6.48 -12.06 24.13
N ILE A 143 5.78 -13.10 24.61
CA ILE A 143 5.20 -13.17 25.95
C ILE A 143 6.03 -14.13 26.80
N ASN A 144 6.11 -13.86 28.11
CA ASN A 144 6.71 -14.82 29.03
C ASN A 144 5.94 -16.15 28.99
N GLU A 145 6.61 -17.23 28.60
CA GLU A 145 6.01 -18.56 28.45
C GLU A 145 5.29 -19.03 29.73
N ASP A 146 5.78 -18.65 30.91
CA ASP A 146 5.20 -19.02 32.22
C ASP A 146 3.77 -18.48 32.42
N VAL A 147 3.37 -17.43 31.70
CA VAL A 147 2.02 -16.86 31.82
C VAL A 147 1.03 -17.48 30.85
N LEU A 148 1.51 -18.05 29.74
CA LEU A 148 0.68 -18.66 28.71
C LEU A 148 0.00 -19.92 29.25
N GLN A 149 -1.30 -20.06 28.97
CA GLN A 149 -2.09 -21.17 29.47
C GLN A 149 -2.36 -22.21 28.37
N PRO A 150 -2.24 -23.52 28.66
CA PRO A 150 -2.66 -24.57 27.74
C PRO A 150 -4.18 -24.59 27.62
N GLU A 151 -4.72 -25.39 26.70
CA GLU A 151 -6.16 -25.63 26.60
C GLU A 151 -6.71 -26.35 27.85
N GLY A 152 -8.00 -26.16 28.16
CA GLY A 152 -8.69 -26.84 29.25
C GLY A 152 -8.57 -26.17 30.62
N ARG A 153 -8.08 -24.93 30.70
CA ARG A 153 -8.17 -24.14 31.94
C ARG A 153 -9.58 -23.62 32.14
N GLU A 154 -9.96 -23.40 33.40
CA GLU A 154 -11.26 -22.83 33.77
C GLU A 154 -11.41 -21.37 33.30
N ALA A 155 -10.30 -20.62 33.28
CA ALA A 155 -10.30 -19.21 32.88
C ALA A 155 -9.00 -18.81 32.16
N TYR A 156 -9.13 -17.82 31.28
CA TYR A 156 -8.04 -17.14 30.55
C TYR A 156 -8.24 -15.63 30.65
N SER A 157 -7.18 -14.86 30.44
CA SER A 157 -7.25 -13.40 30.37
C SER A 157 -6.04 -12.80 29.69
N TYR A 158 -6.02 -11.48 29.48
CA TYR A 158 -4.88 -10.79 28.88
C TYR A 158 -3.57 -10.98 29.68
N LEU A 159 -3.67 -11.31 30.98
CA LEU A 159 -2.52 -11.62 31.84
C LEU A 159 -2.10 -13.10 31.75
N LYS A 160 -3.04 -13.99 31.40
CA LYS A 160 -2.83 -15.44 31.30
C LYS A 160 -3.53 -15.97 30.04
N PRO A 161 -3.05 -15.57 28.85
CA PRO A 161 -3.76 -15.85 27.62
C PRO A 161 -3.56 -17.30 27.19
N TYR A 162 -4.49 -17.80 26.38
CA TYR A 162 -4.33 -19.10 25.75
C TYR A 162 -3.10 -19.13 24.84
N VAL A 163 -2.26 -20.15 24.97
CA VAL A 163 -0.98 -20.27 24.24
C VAL A 163 -1.15 -20.23 22.71
N HIS A 164 -2.26 -20.77 22.18
CA HIS A 164 -2.58 -20.75 20.74
C HIS A 164 -3.57 -19.66 20.35
N TYR A 165 -3.68 -18.57 21.13
CA TYR A 165 -4.66 -17.51 20.85
C TYR A 165 -4.49 -16.85 19.47
N ASN A 166 -3.29 -16.89 18.87
CA ASN A 166 -3.09 -16.42 17.51
C ASN A 166 -3.92 -17.19 16.46
N GLU A 167 -4.28 -18.45 16.71
CA GLU A 167 -5.17 -19.23 15.83
C GLU A 167 -6.61 -18.70 15.87
N VAL A 168 -7.05 -18.19 17.03
CA VAL A 168 -8.33 -17.50 17.17
C VAL A 168 -8.32 -16.22 16.33
N LEU A 169 -7.27 -15.40 16.46
CA LEU A 169 -7.14 -14.17 15.68
C LEU A 169 -6.99 -14.43 14.18
N ARG A 170 -6.30 -15.50 13.77
CA ARG A 170 -6.27 -15.94 12.37
C ARG A 170 -7.68 -16.18 11.84
N ARG A 171 -8.49 -16.95 12.58
CA ARG A 171 -9.86 -17.27 12.18
C ARG A 171 -10.75 -16.02 12.11
N TYR A 172 -10.55 -15.08 13.04
CA TYR A 172 -11.28 -13.80 13.03
C TYR A 172 -10.87 -12.97 11.80
N SER A 173 -9.57 -12.85 11.54
CA SER A 173 -9.03 -12.15 10.36
C SER A 173 -9.53 -12.77 9.05
N ASP A 174 -9.47 -14.10 8.90
CA ASP A 174 -9.95 -14.81 7.71
C ASP A 174 -11.42 -14.49 7.44
N TRP A 175 -12.26 -14.45 8.48
CA TRP A 175 -13.66 -14.06 8.33
C TRP A 175 -13.82 -12.60 7.92
N LEU A 176 -13.10 -11.66 8.54
CA LEU A 176 -13.16 -10.24 8.16
C LEU A 176 -12.81 -10.04 6.68
N LEU A 177 -11.83 -10.78 6.16
CA LEU A 177 -11.44 -10.71 4.75
C LEU A 177 -12.54 -11.15 3.78
N THR A 178 -13.56 -11.88 4.25
CA THR A 178 -14.74 -12.25 3.44
C THR A 178 -15.81 -11.16 3.35
N LEU A 179 -15.67 -10.05 4.09
CA LEU A 179 -16.71 -9.02 4.21
C LEU A 179 -16.69 -7.98 3.08
N ASN A 180 -16.02 -8.24 1.95
CA ASN A 180 -15.83 -7.27 0.85
C ASN A 180 -17.15 -6.82 0.20
N SER A 181 -18.21 -7.62 0.33
CA SER A 181 -19.57 -7.26 -0.11
C SER A 181 -20.41 -6.53 0.94
N ILE A 182 -19.90 -6.40 2.17
CA ILE A 182 -20.62 -5.83 3.33
C ILE A 182 -19.95 -4.53 3.81
N ALA A 183 -18.63 -4.55 4.00
CA ALA A 183 -17.84 -3.36 4.32
C ALA A 183 -17.53 -2.55 3.05
N ASP A 184 -17.26 -1.25 3.20
CA ASP A 184 -16.80 -0.39 2.11
C ASP A 184 -15.30 -0.56 1.83
N GLY A 185 -14.55 -1.13 2.77
CA GLY A 185 -13.14 -1.45 2.57
C GLY A 185 -12.64 -2.43 3.62
N ILE A 186 -11.66 -3.24 3.25
CA ILE A 186 -10.97 -4.15 4.18
C ILE A 186 -9.47 -3.91 4.07
N VAL A 187 -8.82 -3.74 5.21
CA VAL A 187 -7.37 -3.56 5.33
C VAL A 187 -6.79 -4.75 6.09
N ASN A 188 -6.04 -5.59 5.40
CA ASN A 188 -5.34 -6.71 6.01
C ASN A 188 -4.02 -6.22 6.63
N ILE A 189 -3.97 -6.17 7.95
CA ILE A 189 -2.73 -5.96 8.70
C ILE A 189 -2.21 -7.24 9.35
N TYR A 190 -3.04 -8.28 9.47
CA TYR A 190 -2.68 -9.53 10.11
C TYR A 190 -1.53 -10.22 9.38
N ASP A 191 -1.69 -10.46 8.07
CA ASP A 191 -0.68 -11.19 7.28
C ASP A 191 0.63 -10.41 7.14
N PRO A 192 0.65 -9.10 6.81
CA PRO A 192 1.90 -8.34 6.73
C PRO A 192 2.69 -8.32 8.05
N LEU A 193 2.02 -8.16 9.18
CA LEU A 193 2.67 -8.18 10.50
C LEU A 193 3.22 -9.56 10.84
N LEU A 194 2.46 -10.62 10.53
CA LEU A 194 2.89 -12.01 10.74
C LEU A 194 4.14 -12.33 9.91
N GLN A 195 4.12 -11.99 8.63
CA GLN A 195 5.22 -12.25 7.70
C GLN A 195 6.49 -11.48 8.08
N ASP A 196 6.37 -10.20 8.45
CA ASP A 196 7.51 -9.39 8.90
C ASP A 196 8.15 -9.99 10.16
N ARG A 197 7.34 -10.37 11.15
CA ARG A 197 7.81 -11.04 12.37
C ARG A 197 8.55 -12.33 12.06
N GLU A 198 7.98 -13.20 11.23
CA GLU A 198 8.60 -14.48 10.85
C GLU A 198 9.91 -14.25 10.09
N GLN A 199 9.94 -13.28 9.19
CA GLN A 199 11.15 -12.94 8.43
C GLN A 199 12.26 -12.39 9.35
N LYS A 200 11.93 -11.52 10.29
CA LYS A 200 12.88 -11.01 11.30
C LYS A 200 13.38 -12.13 12.22
N ARG A 201 12.53 -13.11 12.55
CA ARG A 201 12.94 -14.26 13.36
C ARG A 201 13.88 -15.24 12.64
N LYS A 202 13.83 -15.30 11.29
CA LYS A 202 14.83 -16.08 10.53
C LYS A 202 16.25 -15.56 10.72
N SER A 203 16.43 -14.24 10.86
CA SER A 203 17.75 -13.63 11.10
C SER A 203 18.06 -13.40 12.58
N ASN A 204 17.05 -13.16 13.40
CA ASN A 204 17.17 -12.98 14.84
C ASN A 204 16.07 -13.77 15.58
N PRO A 205 16.33 -15.03 15.98
CA PRO A 205 15.34 -15.86 16.67
C PRO A 205 14.76 -15.26 17.96
N ALA A 206 15.48 -14.34 18.61
CA ALA A 206 15.04 -13.66 19.83
C ALA A 206 14.22 -12.38 19.57
N TYR A 207 13.88 -12.07 18.30
CA TYR A 207 13.11 -10.89 17.94
C TYR A 207 11.72 -10.90 18.60
N LEU A 208 11.38 -9.77 19.24
CA LEU A 208 10.09 -9.51 19.86
C LEU A 208 9.33 -8.45 19.06
N SER A 209 8.10 -8.78 18.62
CA SER A 209 7.23 -7.85 17.91
C SER A 209 6.40 -7.00 18.87
N GLY A 210 7.05 -6.41 19.88
CA GLY A 210 6.39 -5.70 20.99
C GLY A 210 6.24 -6.58 22.23
N ASP A 211 5.11 -6.48 22.93
CA ASP A 211 4.81 -7.28 24.14
C ASP A 211 3.98 -8.55 23.84
N GLY A 212 3.76 -8.84 22.55
CA GLY A 212 2.97 -9.95 22.05
C GLY A 212 1.48 -9.65 21.84
N ILE A 213 1.01 -8.49 22.28
CA ILE A 213 -0.33 -7.96 22.03
C ILE A 213 -0.23 -6.63 21.25
N HIS A 214 0.61 -5.71 21.72
CA HIS A 214 0.84 -4.38 21.16
C HIS A 214 2.09 -4.39 20.26
N PRO A 215 1.94 -4.11 18.95
CA PRO A 215 3.08 -4.03 18.05
C PRO A 215 4.08 -2.93 18.44
N ASN A 216 5.37 -3.16 18.17
CA ASN A 216 6.40 -2.13 18.28
C ASN A 216 6.30 -1.09 17.14
N ALA A 217 7.18 -0.09 17.11
CA ALA A 217 7.19 0.97 16.09
C ALA A 217 7.20 0.42 14.65
N SER A 218 8.00 -0.62 14.36
CA SER A 218 8.02 -1.22 13.02
C SER A 218 6.68 -1.88 12.65
N GLY A 219 5.98 -2.47 13.62
CA GLY A 219 4.62 -2.98 13.42
C GLY A 219 3.60 -1.88 13.18
N HIS A 220 3.66 -0.78 13.95
CA HIS A 220 2.80 0.39 13.71
C HIS A 220 3.05 1.02 12.33
N TRP A 221 4.29 1.02 11.83
CA TRP A 221 4.58 1.46 10.46
C TRP A 221 3.97 0.53 9.41
N LEU A 222 4.00 -0.79 9.60
CA LEU A 222 3.33 -1.73 8.68
C LEU A 222 1.82 -1.52 8.64
N ILE A 223 1.19 -1.18 9.78
CA ILE A 223 -0.22 -0.79 9.83
C ILE A 223 -0.45 0.50 9.02
N ALA A 224 0.36 1.54 9.24
CA ALA A 224 0.26 2.81 8.50
C ALA A 224 0.45 2.62 6.99
N LYS A 225 1.46 1.83 6.58
CA LYS A 225 1.73 1.47 5.18
C LYS A 225 0.56 0.70 4.57
N SER A 226 -0.07 -0.22 5.30
CA SER A 226 -1.24 -0.95 4.82
C SER A 226 -2.43 -0.04 4.58
N LEU A 227 -2.64 0.97 5.45
CA LEU A 227 -3.65 2.01 5.26
C LEU A 227 -3.34 2.92 4.07
N LEU A 228 -2.07 3.32 3.88
CA LEU A 228 -1.64 4.10 2.72
C LEU A 228 -1.92 3.37 1.39
N ASP A 229 -1.60 2.08 1.34
CA ASP A 229 -1.85 1.25 0.16
C ASP A 229 -3.36 1.09 -0.10
N HIS A 230 -4.14 0.68 0.89
CA HIS A 230 -5.55 0.31 0.66
C HIS A 230 -6.48 1.52 0.53
N LEU A 231 -6.19 2.63 1.21
CA LEU A 231 -7.10 3.78 1.25
C LEU A 231 -6.72 4.86 0.22
N PHE A 232 -5.44 4.92 -0.18
CA PHE A 232 -4.93 5.98 -1.04
C PHE A 232 -4.14 5.46 -2.25
N ASN A 233 -4.00 4.13 -2.39
CA ASN A 233 -3.20 3.48 -3.43
C ASN A 233 -1.76 4.01 -3.47
N ILE A 234 -1.15 4.15 -2.29
CA ILE A 234 0.24 4.57 -2.10
C ILE A 234 1.01 3.38 -1.56
N SER A 235 1.73 2.69 -2.45
CA SER A 235 2.65 1.64 -2.06
C SER A 235 4.03 2.25 -1.73
N LEU A 236 4.59 1.90 -0.58
CA LEU A 236 5.91 2.34 -0.11
C LEU A 236 6.79 1.13 0.21
N GLU A 237 8.10 1.21 0.03
CA GLU A 237 9.06 0.21 0.53
C GLU A 237 10.00 0.79 1.58
N GLN A 238 10.27 2.08 1.53
CA GLN A 238 11.16 2.75 2.45
C GLN A 238 10.53 2.83 3.84
N ILE A 239 11.40 2.77 4.86
CA ILE A 239 11.04 3.10 6.23
C ILE A 239 11.51 4.55 6.46
N PRO A 240 10.60 5.49 6.76
CA PRO A 240 10.96 6.87 7.02
C PRO A 240 11.84 7.01 8.27
N GLU A 241 12.68 8.05 8.29
CA GLU A 241 13.57 8.32 9.43
C GLU A 241 12.79 8.51 10.74
N TYR A 242 11.61 9.12 10.71
CA TYR A 242 10.76 9.27 11.89
C TYR A 242 10.21 7.94 12.45
N VAL A 243 10.32 6.85 11.71
CA VAL A 243 9.99 5.49 12.18
C VAL A 243 11.23 4.80 12.74
N GLU A 244 12.38 4.93 12.07
CA GLU A 244 13.64 4.30 12.49
C GLU A 244 14.24 4.99 13.73
N HIS A 245 14.18 6.31 13.75
CA HIS A 245 14.78 7.22 14.73
C HIS A 245 13.79 8.34 15.12
N PRO A 246 12.63 7.99 15.71
CA PRO A 246 11.60 8.96 16.08
C PRO A 246 12.12 10.09 16.98
N GLU A 247 13.10 9.80 17.82
CA GLU A 247 13.75 10.76 18.72
C GLU A 247 14.55 11.85 18.01
N GLN A 248 14.91 11.63 16.74
CA GLN A 248 15.69 12.57 15.92
C GLN A 248 14.79 13.42 15.02
N SER A 249 13.50 13.08 14.90
CA SER A 249 12.56 13.81 14.05
C SER A 249 11.76 14.85 14.84
N GLU A 250 12.16 16.12 14.72
CA GLU A 250 11.43 17.25 15.33
C GLU A 250 9.99 17.35 14.82
N ILE A 251 9.76 17.11 13.52
CA ILE A 251 8.41 17.11 12.94
C ILE A 251 7.56 16.00 13.57
N PHE A 252 8.09 14.79 13.68
CA PHE A 252 7.32 13.69 14.26
C PHE A 252 7.02 13.91 15.73
N ALA A 253 7.94 14.50 16.50
CA ALA A 253 7.67 14.88 17.88
C ALA A 253 6.45 15.81 17.99
N LEU A 254 6.34 16.82 17.12
CA LEU A 254 5.17 17.72 17.07
C LEU A 254 3.90 17.01 16.59
N VAL A 255 4.01 16.13 15.59
CA VAL A 255 2.88 15.32 15.10
C VAL A 255 2.34 14.43 16.22
N LEU A 256 3.22 13.77 16.96
CA LEU A 256 2.86 12.91 18.08
C LEU A 256 2.26 13.70 19.24
N GLU A 257 2.82 14.86 19.59
CA GLU A 257 2.27 15.77 20.60
C GLU A 257 0.83 16.16 20.25
N ARG A 258 0.61 16.62 19.00
CA ARG A 258 -0.72 16.98 18.51
C ARG A 258 -1.67 15.78 18.51
N HIS A 259 -1.19 14.61 18.08
CA HIS A 259 -1.98 13.39 18.06
C HIS A 259 -2.50 13.02 19.45
N LEU A 260 -1.61 12.96 20.45
CA LEU A 260 -1.95 12.58 21.83
C LEU A 260 -2.87 13.61 22.51
N LEU A 261 -2.62 14.90 22.27
CA LEU A 261 -3.48 15.98 22.74
C LEU A 261 -4.91 15.84 22.21
N LEU A 262 -5.05 15.61 20.89
CA LEU A 262 -6.37 15.53 20.27
C LEU A 262 -7.07 14.21 20.58
N SER A 263 -6.36 13.08 20.60
CA SER A 263 -6.96 11.77 20.86
C SER A 263 -7.57 11.70 22.27
N SER A 264 -6.85 12.19 23.28
CA SER A 264 -7.33 12.25 24.66
C SER A 264 -8.59 13.13 24.78
N ALA A 265 -8.56 14.34 24.22
CA ALA A 265 -9.69 15.26 24.25
C ALA A 265 -10.92 14.74 23.51
N TRP A 266 -10.75 14.18 22.29
CA TRP A 266 -11.82 13.58 21.52
C TRP A 266 -12.46 12.39 22.25
N LYS A 267 -11.63 11.50 22.79
CA LYS A 267 -12.08 10.31 23.51
C LYS A 267 -12.92 10.66 24.74
N GLU A 268 -12.47 11.64 25.53
CA GLU A 268 -13.22 12.08 26.72
C GLU A 268 -14.47 12.89 26.38
N HIS A 269 -14.44 13.70 25.32
CA HIS A 269 -15.61 14.45 24.83
C HIS A 269 -16.73 13.52 24.35
N VAL A 270 -16.41 12.51 23.54
CA VAL A 270 -17.39 11.51 23.06
C VAL A 270 -17.92 10.64 24.22
N GLY A 271 -17.05 10.38 25.19
CA GLY A 271 -17.33 9.59 26.38
C GLY A 271 -17.31 8.08 26.13
N HIS A 272 -16.71 7.35 27.07
CA HIS A 272 -16.56 5.90 27.08
C HIS A 272 -16.75 5.31 28.48
N SER A 273 -16.97 4.00 28.55
CA SER A 273 -17.17 3.25 29.79
C SER A 273 -15.89 2.72 30.45
N ASN A 274 -14.70 2.89 29.83
CA ASN A 274 -13.45 2.59 30.52
C ASN A 274 -13.32 3.49 31.77
N PRO A 275 -13.16 2.94 32.99
CA PRO A 275 -13.04 3.73 34.20
C PRO A 275 -11.73 4.53 34.29
N ASN A 276 -10.70 4.11 33.56
CA ASN A 276 -9.42 4.81 33.48
C ASN A 276 -9.53 5.96 32.48
N LYS A 277 -9.87 7.13 33.01
CA LYS A 277 -10.03 8.38 32.25
C LYS A 277 -8.68 9.02 31.95
N ALA A 278 -8.53 9.55 30.74
CA ALA A 278 -7.38 10.37 30.38
C ALA A 278 -7.49 11.76 31.04
N GLU A 279 -6.37 12.31 31.46
CA GLU A 279 -6.29 13.74 31.74
C GLU A 279 -6.30 14.49 30.40
N ALA A 280 -7.39 15.18 30.10
CA ALA A 280 -7.61 15.80 28.80
C ALA A 280 -8.15 17.22 28.92
N LEU A 281 -7.75 18.09 27.98
CA LEU A 281 -8.39 19.38 27.80
C LEU A 281 -9.82 19.20 27.27
N LEU A 282 -10.67 20.21 27.49
CA LEU A 282 -11.95 20.29 26.78
C LEU A 282 -11.70 20.32 25.27
N LEU A 283 -12.57 19.67 24.49
CA LEU A 283 -12.35 19.49 23.06
C LEU A 283 -12.08 20.81 22.31
N ASP A 284 -12.86 21.85 22.57
CA ASP A 284 -12.67 23.15 21.92
C ASP A 284 -11.28 23.76 22.20
N GLN A 285 -10.78 23.59 23.43
CA GLN A 285 -9.44 24.06 23.81
C GLN A 285 -8.34 23.21 23.17
N ALA A 286 -8.52 21.89 23.14
CA ALA A 286 -7.60 20.97 22.49
C ALA A 286 -7.51 21.22 20.99
N LEU A 287 -8.63 21.54 20.32
CA LEU A 287 -8.67 21.86 18.89
C LEU A 287 -7.91 23.15 18.58
N ILE A 288 -8.06 24.20 19.40
CA ILE A 288 -7.30 25.45 19.26
C ILE A 288 -5.80 25.16 19.40
N ARG A 289 -5.40 24.48 20.48
CA ARG A 289 -4.00 24.13 20.72
C ARG A 289 -3.44 23.20 19.65
N GLY A 290 -4.24 22.26 19.15
CA GLY A 290 -3.88 21.35 18.07
C GLY A 290 -3.63 22.08 16.75
N GLU A 291 -4.34 23.18 16.47
CA GLU A 291 -4.06 24.02 15.30
C GLU A 291 -2.78 24.85 15.46
N GLU A 292 -2.46 25.30 16.68
CA GLU A 292 -1.17 25.96 16.97
C GLU A 292 0.01 25.01 16.71
N ILE A 293 -0.11 23.74 17.11
CA ILE A 293 0.91 22.73 16.83
C ILE A 293 0.93 22.41 15.33
N ALA A 294 -0.23 22.32 14.67
CA ALA A 294 -0.31 22.13 13.22
C ALA A 294 0.40 23.25 12.44
N ALA A 295 0.31 24.49 12.90
CA ALA A 295 1.04 25.61 12.31
C ALA A 295 2.56 25.44 12.43
N GLN A 296 3.05 24.99 13.60
CA GLN A 296 4.47 24.68 13.81
C GLN A 296 4.93 23.52 12.91
N ILE A 297 4.12 22.47 12.76
CA ILE A 297 4.41 21.35 11.85
C ILE A 297 4.57 21.86 10.42
N ARG A 298 3.64 22.70 9.93
CA ARG A 298 3.71 23.26 8.57
C ARG A 298 4.94 24.15 8.38
N GLU A 299 5.30 24.94 9.39
CA GLU A 299 6.51 25.77 9.35
C GLU A 299 7.78 24.91 9.24
N ARG A 300 7.88 23.85 10.05
CA ARG A 300 9.02 22.92 10.00
C ARG A 300 9.08 22.13 8.69
N ALA A 301 7.94 21.62 8.22
CA ALA A 301 7.84 20.90 6.94
C ALA A 301 8.12 21.79 5.71
N ALA A 302 8.04 23.11 5.85
CA ALA A 302 8.46 24.05 4.81
C ALA A 302 9.98 24.35 4.84
N GLN A 303 10.64 24.07 5.97
CA GLN A 303 12.09 24.21 6.13
C GLN A 303 12.84 22.92 5.74
N GLU A 304 12.20 21.76 5.85
CA GLU A 304 12.74 20.50 5.32
C GLU A 304 12.76 20.51 3.79
N ASP A 305 13.86 20.02 3.21
CA ASP A 305 13.91 19.80 1.76
C ASP A 305 12.99 18.62 1.41
N ARG A 306 11.83 18.93 0.84
CA ARG A 306 10.84 17.95 0.37
C ARG A 306 11.37 17.07 -0.76
N HIS A 307 12.44 17.50 -1.43
CA HIS A 307 13.16 16.73 -2.42
C HIS A 307 14.44 16.13 -1.83
N SER A 308 14.54 16.02 -0.51
CA SER A 308 15.69 15.41 0.15
C SER A 308 15.96 14.04 -0.47
N MET A 309 17.13 13.95 -1.09
CA MET A 309 17.61 12.77 -1.76
C MET A 309 18.45 11.97 -0.78
N LYS A 310 18.09 10.72 -0.55
CA LYS A 310 18.89 9.79 0.25
C LYS A 310 19.82 9.03 -0.69
N ALA A 311 21.11 9.28 -0.55
CA ALA A 311 22.14 8.54 -1.25
C ALA A 311 22.49 7.24 -0.52
N SER A 312 22.60 6.14 -1.26
CA SER A 312 23.04 4.83 -0.79
C SER A 312 23.81 4.10 -1.90
N VAL A 313 24.25 2.87 -1.65
CA VAL A 313 24.94 2.04 -2.65
C VAL A 313 24.09 0.83 -2.98
N TRP A 314 23.84 0.62 -4.28
CA TRP A 314 23.18 -0.57 -4.79
C TRP A 314 24.08 -1.25 -5.83
N LYS A 315 24.47 -2.50 -5.57
CA LYS A 315 25.35 -3.30 -6.45
C LYS A 315 26.63 -2.58 -6.92
N GLY A 316 27.19 -1.72 -6.07
CA GLY A 316 28.41 -0.96 -6.36
C GLY A 316 28.19 0.32 -7.21
N TYR A 317 26.94 0.70 -7.42
CA TYR A 317 26.53 1.98 -8.03
C TYR A 317 25.86 2.86 -7.00
N GLU A 318 25.91 4.17 -7.23
CA GLU A 318 25.22 5.15 -6.41
C GLU A 318 23.71 5.04 -6.66
N ARG A 319 22.95 4.92 -5.58
CA ARG A 319 21.48 4.90 -5.57
C ARG A 319 20.98 6.15 -4.88
N ILE A 320 20.08 6.84 -5.53
CA ILE A 320 19.36 7.99 -4.98
C ILE A 320 17.90 7.62 -4.81
N ASP A 321 17.41 7.70 -3.58
CA ASP A 321 16.01 7.55 -3.23
C ASP A 321 15.41 8.92 -2.90
N PHE A 322 14.19 9.17 -3.36
CA PHE A 322 13.48 10.43 -3.10
C PHE A 322 11.97 10.22 -3.13
N TYR A 323 11.23 11.26 -2.75
CA TYR A 323 9.79 11.33 -2.93
C TYR A 323 9.43 12.36 -3.98
N LEU A 324 8.43 12.04 -4.81
CA LEU A 324 7.80 12.96 -5.75
C LEU A 324 6.30 12.72 -5.71
N GLU A 325 5.50 13.77 -5.53
CA GLU A 325 4.03 13.66 -5.38
C GLU A 325 3.59 12.58 -4.37
N GLY A 326 4.34 12.47 -3.26
CA GLY A 326 4.13 11.49 -2.21
C GLY A 326 4.58 10.07 -2.51
N ARG A 327 5.15 9.78 -3.67
CA ARG A 327 5.53 8.43 -4.09
C ARG A 327 7.04 8.29 -4.21
N GLU A 328 7.52 7.06 -4.01
CA GLU A 328 8.96 6.79 -4.03
C GLU A 328 9.52 6.77 -5.44
N GLY A 329 10.55 7.57 -5.67
CA GLY A 329 11.43 7.55 -6.83
C GLY A 329 12.79 6.94 -6.48
N ILE A 330 13.37 6.20 -7.41
CA ILE A 330 14.72 5.64 -7.34
C ILE A 330 15.46 6.00 -8.62
N VAL A 331 16.71 6.44 -8.48
CA VAL A 331 17.66 6.58 -9.59
C VAL A 331 18.97 5.88 -9.23
N ILE A 332 19.45 5.04 -10.13
CA ILE A 332 20.77 4.42 -10.05
C ILE A 332 21.67 5.13 -11.05
N LEU A 333 22.72 5.78 -10.54
CA LEU A 333 23.65 6.54 -11.35
C LEU A 333 24.76 5.64 -11.90
N PRO A 334 25.11 5.75 -13.18
CA PRO A 334 26.22 5.01 -13.75
C PRO A 334 27.55 5.62 -13.29
N LYS A 335 28.64 4.86 -13.42
CA LYS A 335 30.01 5.35 -13.11
C LYS A 335 30.48 6.46 -14.05
N PHE A 336 29.93 6.49 -15.26
CA PHE A 336 30.11 7.52 -16.27
C PHE A 336 28.82 7.61 -17.09
N PHE A 337 28.48 8.79 -17.62
CA PHE A 337 27.32 8.91 -18.50
C PHE A 337 27.71 8.61 -19.95
N ALA A 338 26.88 7.86 -20.65
CA ALA A 338 26.99 7.69 -22.09
C ALA A 338 26.73 9.02 -22.84
N GLU A 339 27.28 9.16 -24.04
CA GLU A 339 27.00 10.31 -24.90
C GLU A 339 25.50 10.44 -25.17
N GLY A 340 24.98 11.67 -25.14
CA GLY A 340 23.54 11.95 -25.26
C GLY A 340 22.71 11.66 -24.00
N ARG A 341 23.32 11.10 -22.94
CA ARG A 341 22.65 10.73 -21.67
C ARG A 341 21.33 9.95 -21.87
N PRO A 342 21.35 8.84 -22.63
CA PRO A 342 20.23 7.92 -22.70
C PRO A 342 20.03 7.23 -21.34
N TRP A 343 18.80 6.81 -21.05
CA TRP A 343 18.47 6.26 -19.75
C TRP A 343 17.33 5.24 -19.81
N VAL A 344 17.34 4.34 -18.83
CA VAL A 344 16.35 3.28 -18.67
C VAL A 344 15.33 3.70 -17.63
N TRP A 345 14.06 3.56 -17.94
CA TRP A 345 12.98 3.69 -16.98
C TRP A 345 12.30 2.34 -16.79
N ARG A 346 12.45 1.76 -15.61
CA ARG A 346 11.70 0.58 -15.19
C ARG A 346 10.27 0.98 -14.81
N ALA A 347 9.26 0.43 -15.49
CA ALA A 347 7.86 0.74 -15.17
C ALA A 347 7.37 -0.07 -13.95
N GLU A 348 7.79 -1.33 -13.81
CA GLU A 348 7.50 -2.18 -12.65
C GLU A 348 8.64 -3.17 -12.36
N PHE A 349 8.66 -3.55 -11.08
CA PHE A 349 9.61 -4.41 -10.35
C PHE A 349 11.09 -4.04 -10.56
N PHE A 350 11.51 -2.93 -9.94
CA PHE A 350 12.93 -2.59 -9.79
C PHE A 350 13.73 -3.80 -9.24
N ASP A 351 14.94 -3.99 -9.76
CA ASP A 351 15.87 -5.09 -9.43
C ASP A 351 15.43 -6.52 -9.86
N ALA A 352 14.15 -6.75 -10.15
CA ALA A 352 13.68 -8.06 -10.61
C ALA A 352 14.19 -8.38 -12.03
N PHE A 353 14.96 -9.46 -12.18
CA PHE A 353 15.51 -9.91 -13.47
C PHE A 353 16.28 -8.79 -14.22
N ALA A 354 17.08 -8.00 -13.49
CA ALA A 354 17.72 -6.78 -13.95
C ALA A 354 18.92 -6.96 -14.92
N THR A 355 19.00 -8.06 -15.67
CA THR A 355 20.17 -8.40 -16.50
C THR A 355 20.43 -7.36 -17.59
N VAL A 356 19.37 -6.90 -18.29
CA VAL A 356 19.49 -5.85 -19.31
C VAL A 356 19.75 -4.49 -18.67
N ASP A 357 19.08 -4.20 -17.55
CA ASP A 357 19.22 -2.97 -16.79
C ASP A 357 20.69 -2.76 -16.38
N MET A 358 21.31 -3.78 -15.76
CA MET A 358 22.72 -3.75 -15.35
C MET A 358 23.67 -3.57 -16.52
N ALA A 359 23.43 -4.26 -17.63
CA ALA A 359 24.31 -4.19 -18.80
C ALA A 359 24.24 -2.83 -19.53
N LEU A 360 23.12 -2.12 -19.47
CA LEU A 360 23.01 -0.73 -19.94
C LEU A 360 23.62 0.25 -18.92
N LEU A 361 23.44 0.01 -17.62
CA LEU A 361 24.06 0.81 -16.55
C LEU A 361 25.59 0.79 -16.63
N GLU A 362 26.18 -0.37 -16.89
CA GLU A 362 27.63 -0.53 -17.14
C GLU A 362 28.12 0.25 -18.37
N GLN A 363 27.23 0.49 -19.33
CA GLN A 363 27.50 1.28 -20.53
C GLN A 363 27.20 2.77 -20.36
N GLY A 364 26.78 3.21 -19.17
CA GLY A 364 26.60 4.61 -18.83
C GLY A 364 25.16 5.13 -18.88
N TRP A 365 24.17 4.25 -18.81
CA TRP A 365 22.75 4.60 -18.81
C TRP A 365 22.19 4.52 -17.37
N PRO A 366 21.79 5.64 -16.74
CA PRO A 366 21.13 5.54 -15.43
C PRO A 366 19.83 4.74 -15.53
N ILE A 367 19.48 4.08 -14.42
CA ILE A 367 18.22 3.36 -14.26
C ILE A 367 17.32 4.18 -13.34
N ALA A 368 16.10 4.43 -13.78
CA ALA A 368 15.08 5.09 -12.99
C ALA A 368 13.91 4.15 -12.69
N TYR A 369 13.30 4.31 -11.53
CA TYR A 369 12.07 3.64 -11.15
C TYR A 369 11.19 4.59 -10.35
N TYR A 370 9.89 4.57 -10.64
CA TYR A 370 8.89 5.36 -9.90
C TYR A 370 7.79 4.42 -9.45
N ARG A 371 7.57 4.36 -8.13
CA ARG A 371 6.68 3.38 -7.52
C ARG A 371 5.22 3.78 -7.68
N LEU A 372 4.70 3.47 -8.86
CA LEU A 372 3.29 3.64 -9.23
C LEU A 372 2.51 2.32 -9.18
N SER A 373 3.01 1.36 -8.40
CA SER A 373 2.42 0.03 -8.26
C SER A 373 0.94 0.09 -7.93
N ASN A 374 0.18 -0.89 -8.43
CA ASN A 374 -1.27 -1.02 -8.26
C ASN A 374 -2.11 0.12 -8.89
N MET A 375 -1.52 0.96 -9.77
CA MET A 375 -2.26 1.95 -10.57
C MET A 375 -2.57 1.45 -11.99
N TYR A 376 -2.22 0.20 -12.30
CA TYR A 376 -2.56 -0.57 -13.51
C TYR A 376 -2.37 0.19 -14.83
N GLY A 377 -1.34 1.03 -14.90
CA GLY A 377 -1.02 1.82 -16.10
C GLY A 377 -2.00 2.95 -16.40
N CYS A 378 -2.69 3.53 -15.41
CA CYS A 378 -3.55 4.72 -15.54
C CYS A 378 -3.04 6.08 -14.96
N PRO A 379 -1.79 6.27 -14.47
CA PRO A 379 -1.34 7.56 -13.93
C PRO A 379 -0.36 8.33 -14.84
N TYR A 380 -0.73 8.58 -16.10
CA TYR A 380 0.20 9.13 -17.11
C TYR A 380 0.78 10.50 -16.73
N GLU A 381 0.01 11.34 -16.06
CA GLU A 381 0.45 12.66 -15.63
C GLU A 381 1.53 12.57 -14.54
N LEU A 382 1.39 11.64 -13.58
CA LEU A 382 2.41 11.39 -12.56
C LEU A 382 3.68 10.82 -13.20
N MET A 383 3.52 9.92 -14.16
CA MET A 383 4.64 9.41 -14.96
C MET A 383 5.36 10.57 -15.67
N HIS A 384 4.63 11.47 -16.32
CA HIS A 384 5.23 12.60 -17.04
C HIS A 384 5.93 13.60 -16.11
N GLN A 385 5.38 13.86 -14.93
CA GLN A 385 6.02 14.66 -13.89
C GLN A 385 7.34 14.03 -13.42
N PHE A 386 7.35 12.72 -13.19
CA PHE A 386 8.57 11.99 -12.84
C PHE A 386 9.63 12.08 -13.93
N GLN A 387 9.26 11.86 -15.19
CA GLN A 387 10.18 12.01 -16.31
C GLN A 387 10.77 13.42 -16.38
N SER A 388 9.92 14.43 -16.26
CA SER A 388 10.32 15.83 -16.30
C SER A 388 11.30 16.16 -15.17
N HIS A 389 11.02 15.67 -13.95
CA HIS A 389 11.90 15.82 -12.80
C HIS A 389 13.28 15.20 -13.09
N LEU A 390 13.34 13.98 -13.61
CA LEU A 390 14.62 13.31 -13.90
C LEU A 390 15.43 14.01 -14.99
N ILE A 391 14.77 14.46 -16.05
CA ILE A 391 15.42 15.21 -17.13
C ILE A 391 16.05 16.49 -16.58
N GLN A 392 15.32 17.23 -15.74
CA GLN A 392 15.79 18.48 -15.17
C GLN A 392 16.91 18.27 -14.15
N THR A 393 16.75 17.31 -13.24
CA THR A 393 17.68 17.06 -12.13
C THR A 393 19.00 16.43 -12.61
N TYR A 394 18.95 15.50 -13.56
CA TYR A 394 20.12 14.72 -13.99
C TYR A 394 20.55 15.01 -15.44
N GLU A 395 19.96 16.02 -16.08
CA GLU A 395 20.19 16.44 -17.48
C GLU A 395 20.08 15.28 -18.47
N LEU A 396 19.14 14.36 -18.24
CA LEU A 396 18.95 13.19 -19.10
C LEU A 396 18.37 13.58 -20.46
N SER A 397 18.52 12.69 -21.44
CA SER A 397 17.81 12.84 -22.72
C SER A 397 16.30 12.94 -22.53
N GLN A 398 15.64 13.70 -23.41
CA GLN A 398 14.19 13.95 -23.37
C GLN A 398 13.34 12.67 -23.51
N LYS A 399 13.92 11.60 -24.07
CA LYS A 399 13.23 10.34 -24.34
C LYS A 399 13.80 9.22 -23.49
N ALA A 400 12.92 8.50 -22.78
CA ALA A 400 13.30 7.34 -21.98
C ALA A 400 13.20 6.05 -22.79
N VAL A 401 14.05 5.06 -22.50
CA VAL A 401 13.76 3.67 -22.87
C VAL A 401 12.98 3.02 -21.72
N ILE A 402 11.72 2.67 -21.97
CA ILE A 402 10.82 2.18 -20.92
C ILE A 402 10.75 0.66 -20.92
N PHE A 403 11.00 0.05 -19.76
CA PHE A 403 10.95 -1.38 -19.53
C PHE A 403 9.61 -1.75 -18.90
N GLY A 404 8.77 -2.47 -19.64
CA GLY A 404 7.44 -2.91 -19.24
C GLY A 404 7.36 -4.41 -19.03
N PHE A 405 7.66 -4.87 -17.81
CA PHE A 405 7.66 -6.30 -17.46
C PHE A 405 6.34 -6.69 -16.80
N SER A 406 5.74 -7.81 -17.21
CA SER A 406 4.45 -8.26 -16.68
C SER A 406 3.42 -7.13 -16.73
N ARG A 407 2.74 -6.81 -15.62
CA ARG A 407 1.82 -5.66 -15.50
C ARG A 407 2.46 -4.31 -15.84
N GLY A 408 3.78 -4.18 -15.77
CA GLY A 408 4.54 -3.03 -16.25
C GLY A 408 4.31 -2.72 -17.73
N GLY A 409 3.88 -3.70 -18.52
CA GLY A 409 3.45 -3.51 -19.92
C GLY A 409 2.30 -2.51 -20.05
N LEU A 410 1.34 -2.50 -19.12
CA LEU A 410 0.24 -1.54 -19.09
C LEU A 410 0.77 -0.10 -19.00
N TYR A 411 1.66 0.15 -18.03
CA TYR A 411 2.26 1.47 -17.81
C TYR A 411 3.11 1.91 -19.00
N ALA A 412 4.00 1.04 -19.47
CA ALA A 412 4.94 1.37 -20.53
C ALA A 412 4.23 1.72 -21.84
N VAL A 413 3.26 0.91 -22.25
CA VAL A 413 2.56 1.13 -23.52
C VAL A 413 1.57 2.28 -23.42
N ASN A 414 0.78 2.37 -22.35
CA ASN A 414 -0.17 3.47 -22.23
C ASN A 414 0.52 4.84 -22.09
N TYR A 415 1.67 4.90 -21.40
CA TYR A 415 2.50 6.11 -21.37
C TYR A 415 3.02 6.47 -22.77
N ALA A 416 3.52 5.48 -23.53
CA ALA A 416 3.99 5.69 -24.89
C ALA A 416 2.88 6.12 -25.88
N VAL A 417 1.64 5.66 -25.67
CA VAL A 417 0.46 6.13 -26.43
C VAL A 417 0.15 7.59 -26.11
N THR A 418 0.30 8.00 -24.84
CA THR A 418 -0.07 9.33 -24.37
C THR A 418 1.01 10.39 -24.65
N TYR A 419 2.29 10.02 -24.48
CA TYR A 419 3.47 10.88 -24.64
C TYR A 419 4.50 10.25 -25.58
N PRO A 420 4.15 9.97 -26.84
CA PRO A 420 5.03 9.27 -27.77
C PRO A 420 6.37 10.00 -28.04
N GLU A 421 6.36 11.32 -27.98
CA GLU A 421 7.54 12.17 -28.13
C GLU A 421 8.53 12.06 -26.96
N CYS A 422 8.13 11.43 -25.86
CA CYS A 422 8.92 11.24 -24.66
C CYS A 422 9.48 9.81 -24.52
N VAL A 423 9.24 8.94 -25.50
CA VAL A 423 9.68 7.53 -25.46
C VAL A 423 10.64 7.24 -26.60
N ALA A 424 11.81 6.70 -26.26
CA ALA A 424 12.88 6.36 -27.21
C ALA A 424 12.68 4.94 -27.75
N ALA A 425 12.36 3.99 -26.87
CA ALA A 425 12.09 2.59 -27.20
C ALA A 425 11.30 1.92 -26.07
N LEU A 426 10.64 0.81 -26.39
CA LEU A 426 10.02 -0.07 -25.41
C LEU A 426 10.74 -1.42 -25.38
N TYR A 427 11.10 -1.86 -24.18
CA TYR A 427 11.44 -3.26 -23.91
C TYR A 427 10.36 -3.87 -23.04
N LEU A 428 9.62 -4.82 -23.61
CA LEU A 428 8.51 -5.49 -22.95
C LEU A 428 8.86 -6.95 -22.66
N ASP A 429 8.56 -7.44 -21.46
CA ASP A 429 8.81 -8.84 -21.09
C ASP A 429 7.57 -9.48 -20.46
N ALA A 430 7.05 -10.53 -21.09
CA ALA A 430 5.74 -11.13 -20.82
C ALA A 430 4.68 -10.05 -20.47
N PRO A 431 4.49 -9.03 -21.34
CA PRO A 431 3.76 -7.83 -20.96
C PRO A 431 2.26 -8.09 -20.89
N VAL A 432 1.63 -7.65 -19.81
CA VAL A 432 0.17 -7.48 -19.79
C VAL A 432 -0.17 -6.28 -20.66
N LEU A 433 -1.03 -6.49 -21.65
CA LEU A 433 -1.43 -5.47 -22.62
C LEU A 433 -2.95 -5.23 -22.64
N ASP A 434 -3.70 -5.91 -21.77
CA ASP A 434 -5.14 -5.72 -21.63
C ASP A 434 -5.61 -6.08 -20.23
N ILE A 435 -6.20 -5.10 -19.53
CA ILE A 435 -6.71 -5.27 -18.17
C ILE A 435 -7.81 -6.35 -18.08
N ARG A 436 -8.52 -6.61 -19.19
CA ARG A 436 -9.55 -7.65 -19.27
C ARG A 436 -8.93 -9.05 -19.25
N MET A 437 -7.74 -9.22 -19.80
CA MET A 437 -7.01 -10.51 -19.78
C MET A 437 -6.40 -10.72 -18.40
N TRP A 438 -5.53 -9.79 -17.98
CA TRP A 438 -5.01 -9.73 -16.62
C TRP A 438 -5.10 -8.28 -16.12
N PRO A 439 -5.66 -8.00 -14.93
CA PRO A 439 -6.08 -8.98 -13.93
C PRO A 439 -7.49 -9.57 -14.14
N GLY A 440 -8.25 -9.14 -15.15
CA GLY A 440 -9.68 -9.46 -15.29
C GLY A 440 -10.06 -10.92 -15.56
N GLY A 441 -9.14 -11.78 -16.01
CA GLY A 441 -9.40 -13.20 -16.24
C GLY A 441 -10.49 -13.48 -17.28
N LYS A 442 -10.71 -12.56 -18.23
CA LYS A 442 -11.73 -12.69 -19.30
C LYS A 442 -11.20 -13.43 -20.54
N GLY A 443 -9.91 -13.76 -20.56
CA GLY A 443 -9.25 -14.58 -21.59
C GLY A 443 -9.11 -16.03 -21.15
N LYS A 444 -8.02 -16.68 -21.57
CA LYS A 444 -7.65 -18.03 -21.13
C LYS A 444 -6.94 -18.07 -19.78
N GLY A 445 -6.29 -16.97 -19.38
CA GLY A 445 -5.61 -16.85 -18.10
C GLY A 445 -6.58 -16.79 -16.92
N SER A 446 -6.13 -17.20 -15.74
CA SER A 446 -6.94 -17.26 -14.50
C SER A 446 -7.28 -15.88 -13.91
N GLY A 447 -6.50 -14.86 -14.25
CA GLY A 447 -6.63 -13.51 -13.68
C GLY A 447 -6.39 -13.46 -12.17
N SER A 448 -6.84 -12.39 -11.52
CA SER A 448 -6.82 -12.26 -10.07
C SER A 448 -8.01 -11.42 -9.63
N SER A 449 -8.95 -12.00 -8.89
CA SER A 449 -10.18 -11.32 -8.47
C SER A 449 -9.90 -10.08 -7.61
N ILE A 450 -8.92 -10.16 -6.70
CA ILE A 450 -8.52 -9.06 -5.82
C ILE A 450 -7.89 -7.93 -6.64
N GLU A 451 -6.97 -8.25 -7.54
CA GLU A 451 -6.34 -7.25 -8.41
C GLU A 451 -7.33 -6.68 -9.42
N TRP A 452 -8.30 -7.49 -9.88
CA TRP A 452 -9.35 -7.05 -10.78
C TRP A 452 -10.26 -6.03 -10.12
N GLU A 453 -10.65 -6.29 -8.88
CA GLU A 453 -11.43 -5.36 -8.08
C GLU A 453 -10.69 -4.02 -7.94
N LYS A 454 -9.40 -4.03 -7.56
CA LYS A 454 -8.58 -2.81 -7.48
C LYS A 454 -8.42 -2.12 -8.84
N CYS A 455 -8.18 -2.88 -9.90
CA CYS A 455 -8.03 -2.34 -11.25
C CYS A 455 -9.30 -1.62 -11.72
N LEU A 456 -10.48 -2.22 -11.51
CA LEU A 456 -11.76 -1.58 -11.80
C LEU A 456 -11.91 -0.26 -11.04
N ALA A 457 -11.50 -0.21 -9.77
CA ALA A 457 -11.49 1.01 -8.95
C ALA A 457 -10.72 2.14 -9.63
N VAL A 458 -9.47 1.83 -10.00
CA VAL A 458 -8.54 2.79 -10.59
C VAL A 458 -9.07 3.31 -11.92
N TYR A 459 -9.63 2.45 -12.76
CA TYR A 459 -10.20 2.89 -14.04
C TYR A 459 -11.61 3.51 -13.92
N GLY A 460 -12.25 3.44 -12.74
CA GLY A 460 -13.64 3.88 -12.54
C GLY A 460 -14.65 3.01 -13.30
N LEU A 461 -14.36 1.71 -13.41
CA LEU A 461 -15.15 0.71 -14.12
C LEU A 461 -15.91 -0.18 -13.14
N THR A 462 -16.88 -0.92 -13.68
CA THR A 462 -17.52 -2.07 -13.02
C THR A 462 -17.23 -3.32 -13.84
N ASP A 463 -17.42 -4.51 -13.26
CA ASP A 463 -17.19 -5.75 -14.01
C ASP A 463 -18.08 -5.79 -15.27
N GLU A 464 -19.33 -5.29 -15.18
CA GLU A 464 -20.28 -5.27 -16.29
C GLU A 464 -19.84 -4.33 -17.42
N ASN A 465 -19.39 -3.11 -17.09
CA ASN A 465 -19.01 -2.14 -18.12
C ASN A 465 -17.59 -2.36 -18.68
N SER A 466 -16.74 -3.11 -17.97
CA SER A 466 -15.38 -3.44 -18.38
C SER A 466 -15.29 -4.19 -19.71
N ILE A 467 -16.33 -4.94 -20.08
CA ILE A 467 -16.40 -5.71 -21.33
C ILE A 467 -16.26 -4.77 -22.54
N GLY A 468 -16.85 -3.56 -22.44
CA GLY A 468 -16.80 -2.54 -23.49
C GLY A 468 -15.63 -1.56 -23.36
N PHE A 469 -14.67 -1.80 -22.46
CA PHE A 469 -13.51 -0.93 -22.31
C PHE A 469 -12.62 -1.00 -23.56
N THR A 470 -12.18 0.16 -24.07
CA THR A 470 -11.43 0.27 -25.34
C THR A 470 -10.13 1.06 -25.21
N ASN A 471 -9.61 1.24 -24.00
CA ASN A 471 -8.40 2.03 -23.76
C ASN A 471 -7.28 1.18 -23.14
N SER A 472 -7.31 -0.15 -23.30
CA SER A 472 -6.17 -1.01 -22.97
C SER A 472 -5.06 -0.83 -24.01
N PRO A 473 -3.79 -1.15 -23.69
CA PRO A 473 -2.68 -1.09 -24.65
C PRO A 473 -2.99 -1.72 -26.03
N LEU A 474 -3.63 -2.89 -26.05
CA LEU A 474 -4.01 -3.56 -27.31
C LEU A 474 -5.06 -2.79 -28.13
N ASP A 475 -5.92 -2.01 -27.50
CA ASP A 475 -6.92 -1.21 -28.21
C ASP A 475 -6.26 0.01 -28.89
N CYS A 476 -5.16 0.51 -28.32
CA CYS A 476 -4.47 1.74 -28.73
C CYS A 476 -3.28 1.54 -29.67
N ILE A 477 -3.05 0.33 -30.22
CA ILE A 477 -1.88 0.00 -31.06
C ILE A 477 -1.77 0.92 -32.28
N ASP A 478 -2.90 1.30 -32.88
CA ASP A 478 -2.92 2.12 -34.08
C ASP A 478 -2.30 3.51 -33.79
N SER A 479 -2.66 4.11 -32.65
CA SER A 479 -2.05 5.36 -32.16
C SER A 479 -0.56 5.20 -31.90
N LEU A 480 -0.14 4.11 -31.25
CA LEU A 480 1.27 3.83 -30.96
C LEU A 480 2.11 3.69 -32.25
N SER A 481 1.56 3.04 -33.28
CA SER A 481 2.27 2.83 -34.55
C SER A 481 2.55 4.11 -35.32
N GLY A 482 1.70 5.14 -35.14
CA GLY A 482 1.90 6.47 -35.73
C GLY A 482 3.14 7.19 -35.21
N SER A 483 3.75 6.71 -34.12
CA SER A 483 4.86 7.35 -33.41
C SER A 483 6.23 6.75 -33.72
N ASP A 484 6.32 5.71 -34.55
CA ASP A 484 7.56 5.04 -34.97
C ASP A 484 8.48 4.58 -33.80
N ILE A 485 7.88 4.25 -32.65
CA ILE A 485 8.59 3.79 -31.46
C ILE A 485 9.06 2.34 -31.69
N PRO A 486 10.36 2.03 -31.56
CA PRO A 486 10.86 0.67 -31.65
C PRO A 486 10.47 -0.15 -30.41
N ILE A 487 10.01 -1.39 -30.64
CA ILE A 487 9.58 -2.30 -29.58
C ILE A 487 10.37 -3.61 -29.66
N ILE A 488 10.96 -4.02 -28.54
CA ILE A 488 11.47 -5.38 -28.37
C ILE A 488 10.66 -6.11 -27.31
N ILE A 489 10.22 -7.32 -27.63
CA ILE A 489 9.43 -8.16 -26.75
C ILE A 489 10.19 -9.45 -26.43
N VAL A 490 10.22 -9.83 -25.16
CA VAL A 490 10.58 -11.18 -24.71
C VAL A 490 9.34 -11.83 -24.10
N ALA A 491 9.06 -13.07 -24.43
CA ALA A 491 7.93 -13.80 -23.84
C ALA A 491 8.19 -15.31 -23.80
N GLY A 492 7.58 -16.00 -22.84
CA GLY A 492 7.46 -17.46 -22.83
C GLY A 492 6.32 -17.93 -23.75
N ASP A 493 6.45 -19.09 -24.38
CA ASP A 493 5.39 -19.67 -25.23
C ASP A 493 4.37 -20.51 -24.44
N VAL A 494 4.66 -20.85 -23.19
CA VAL A 494 3.78 -21.58 -22.27
C VAL A 494 3.42 -20.76 -21.03
N ASP A 495 3.46 -19.42 -21.14
CA ASP A 495 2.95 -18.54 -20.08
C ASP A 495 1.45 -18.77 -19.87
N GLU A 496 1.05 -19.08 -18.63
CA GLU A 496 -0.32 -19.35 -18.21
C GLU A 496 -0.99 -18.12 -17.55
N ASP A 497 -0.19 -17.14 -17.13
CA ASP A 497 -0.67 -15.89 -16.49
C ASP A 497 -0.88 -14.81 -17.55
N VAL A 498 0.13 -14.58 -18.40
CA VAL A 498 0.13 -13.60 -19.48
C VAL A 498 0.25 -14.33 -20.82
N ILE A 499 -0.87 -14.91 -21.24
CA ILE A 499 -0.94 -15.75 -22.44
C ILE A 499 -0.39 -15.01 -23.67
N LEU A 500 0.65 -15.58 -24.30
CA LEU A 500 1.33 -15.00 -25.47
C LEU A 500 0.35 -14.65 -26.61
N SER A 501 -0.59 -15.55 -26.91
CA SER A 501 -1.57 -15.38 -27.98
C SER A 501 -2.62 -14.30 -27.72
N GLU A 502 -2.76 -13.86 -26.46
CA GLU A 502 -3.73 -12.84 -26.03
C GLU A 502 -3.07 -11.48 -25.76
N ASN A 503 -1.74 -11.42 -25.73
CA ASN A 503 -0.97 -10.20 -25.46
C ASN A 503 0.08 -9.96 -26.54
N ALA A 504 1.33 -10.35 -26.29
CA ALA A 504 2.49 -10.00 -27.11
C ALA A 504 2.37 -10.40 -28.60
N ALA A 505 1.77 -11.55 -28.91
CA ALA A 505 1.59 -11.97 -30.30
C ALA A 505 0.58 -11.09 -31.06
N LEU A 506 -0.45 -10.57 -30.37
CA LEU A 506 -1.40 -9.63 -30.97
C LEU A 506 -0.74 -8.27 -31.25
N LEU A 507 0.05 -7.78 -30.29
CA LEU A 507 0.84 -6.56 -30.47
C LEU A 507 1.82 -6.71 -31.63
N GLU A 508 2.63 -7.77 -31.67
CA GLU A 508 3.60 -7.99 -32.75
C GLU A 508 2.93 -8.02 -34.13
N LYS A 509 1.85 -8.81 -34.26
CA LYS A 509 1.12 -8.93 -35.52
C LYS A 509 0.58 -7.58 -35.99
N ARG A 510 -0.13 -6.86 -35.13
CA ARG A 510 -0.77 -5.59 -35.50
C ARG A 510 0.26 -4.49 -35.76
N TYR A 511 1.28 -4.39 -34.91
CA TYR A 511 2.33 -3.37 -35.08
C TYR A 511 3.09 -3.56 -36.39
N ARG A 512 3.40 -4.81 -36.79
CA ARG A 512 3.99 -5.10 -38.12
C ARG A 512 3.07 -4.77 -39.28
N GLN A 513 1.77 -5.05 -39.17
CA GLN A 513 0.79 -4.69 -40.21
C GLN A 513 0.72 -3.18 -40.44
N LEU A 514 1.05 -2.40 -39.42
CA LEU A 514 1.12 -0.93 -39.46
C LEU A 514 2.53 -0.40 -39.77
N ASN A 515 3.45 -1.27 -40.23
CA ASN A 515 4.85 -0.96 -40.53
C ASN A 515 5.69 -0.50 -39.32
N GLY A 516 5.25 -0.79 -38.10
CA GLY A 516 5.98 -0.47 -36.89
C GLY A 516 7.23 -1.34 -36.70
N LYS A 517 8.26 -0.75 -36.07
CA LYS A 517 9.52 -1.43 -35.73
C LYS A 517 9.34 -2.34 -34.52
N ILE A 518 9.26 -3.64 -34.74
CA ILE A 518 9.11 -4.61 -33.63
C ILE A 518 9.90 -5.91 -33.84
N LYS A 519 10.54 -6.36 -32.76
CA LYS A 519 11.23 -7.65 -32.67
C LYS A 519 10.71 -8.43 -31.47
N MET A 520 10.25 -9.66 -31.67
CA MET A 520 9.86 -10.57 -30.58
C MET A 520 10.85 -11.72 -30.46
N ILE A 521 11.23 -12.05 -29.24
CA ILE A 521 12.05 -13.20 -28.87
C ILE A 521 11.18 -14.09 -27.99
N VAL A 522 10.84 -15.28 -28.49
CA VAL A 522 10.05 -16.27 -27.77
C VAL A 522 10.98 -17.30 -27.13
N LYS A 523 10.83 -17.53 -25.82
CA LYS A 523 11.57 -18.51 -25.03
C LYS A 523 10.82 -19.86 -25.04
N PRO A 524 11.31 -20.89 -25.76
CA PRO A 524 10.59 -22.15 -25.87
C PRO A 524 10.47 -22.91 -24.55
N GLY A 525 9.26 -23.39 -24.23
CA GLY A 525 8.95 -24.14 -23.02
C GLY A 525 9.01 -23.33 -21.72
N MET A 526 9.13 -22.00 -21.79
CA MET A 526 9.19 -21.12 -20.61
C MET A 526 7.83 -20.48 -20.33
N GLY A 527 7.46 -20.40 -19.05
CA GLY A 527 6.25 -19.73 -18.57
C GLY A 527 6.46 -18.23 -18.31
N HIS A 528 5.71 -17.68 -17.34
CA HIS A 528 5.80 -16.26 -16.96
C HIS A 528 7.19 -15.84 -16.45
N HIS A 529 7.85 -16.77 -15.75
CA HIS A 529 9.18 -16.59 -15.21
C HIS A 529 10.13 -17.68 -15.74
N PRO A 530 11.45 -17.40 -15.78
CA PRO A 530 12.10 -16.13 -15.43
C PRO A 530 11.85 -15.04 -16.48
N HIS A 531 11.78 -13.77 -16.07
CA HIS A 531 11.84 -12.65 -17.01
C HIS A 531 13.28 -12.41 -17.51
N SER A 532 13.40 -11.62 -18.56
CA SER A 532 14.62 -11.29 -19.30
C SER A 532 15.24 -12.50 -20.02
N LEU A 533 16.31 -12.24 -20.75
CA LEU A 533 17.26 -13.23 -21.25
C LEU A 533 18.49 -13.28 -20.34
N GLU A 534 19.12 -14.45 -20.24
CA GLU A 534 20.44 -14.60 -19.61
C GLU A 534 21.51 -13.82 -20.36
N ASP A 535 21.51 -13.90 -21.70
CA ASP A 535 22.30 -13.04 -22.56
C ASP A 535 21.49 -11.79 -22.95
N PRO A 536 21.82 -10.60 -22.42
CA PRO A 536 21.07 -9.38 -22.71
C PRO A 536 21.41 -8.80 -24.09
N LYS A 537 22.47 -9.29 -24.77
CA LYS A 537 23.00 -8.69 -25.99
C LYS A 537 21.96 -8.51 -27.10
N PRO A 538 21.09 -9.49 -27.43
CA PRO A 538 20.09 -9.32 -28.48
C PRO A 538 19.09 -8.19 -28.23
N ILE A 539 18.89 -7.84 -26.95
CA ILE A 539 17.99 -6.78 -26.50
C ILE A 539 18.70 -5.43 -26.56
N ILE A 540 19.91 -5.36 -26.00
CA ILE A 540 20.76 -4.17 -26.00
C ILE A 540 21.06 -3.72 -27.43
N ASP A 541 21.47 -4.66 -28.31
CA ASP A 541 21.80 -4.35 -29.70
C ASP A 541 20.58 -3.78 -30.45
N TYR A 542 19.37 -4.23 -30.13
CA TYR A 542 18.15 -3.69 -30.72
C TYR A 542 17.82 -2.30 -30.19
N ILE A 543 17.91 -2.07 -28.87
CA ILE A 543 17.67 -0.75 -28.26
C ILE A 543 18.63 0.29 -28.86
N LYS A 544 19.94 -0.01 -28.87
CA LYS A 544 20.98 0.91 -29.36
C LYS A 544 20.97 1.14 -30.87
N LEU A 545 20.21 0.33 -31.63
CA LEU A 545 20.02 0.58 -33.05
C LEU A 545 19.14 1.83 -33.30
N TYR A 546 18.31 2.21 -32.34
CA TYR A 546 17.29 3.24 -32.51
C TYR A 546 17.36 4.40 -31.50
N VAL A 547 18.24 4.29 -30.50
CA VAL A 547 18.49 5.30 -29.45
C VAL A 547 19.94 5.71 -29.51
#